data_AF-A0A0B6YWW3-F1
#
_entry.id   AF-A0A0B6YWW3-F1
#
_cell.length_a   1.000
_cell.length_b   1.000
_cell.length_c   1.000
_cell.angle_alpha   90.00
_cell.angle_beta   90.00
_cell.angle_gamma   90.00
#
_symmetry.space_group_name_H-M   'P 1'
#
loop_
_entity.id
_entity.type
_entity.pdbx_description
1 polymer ?
#
loop_
_entity_poly.entity_id
_entity_poly.type
_entity_poly.pdbx_seq_one_letter_code
_entity_poly.pdbx_strand_id
1 'polypeptide(L)'
;FNIMWCRYRKTSRLGSYPILEVLGVTFITAVLSFPNQYTRMNSSELIRMLVSRCGPEDDIELCDYHRNPNLTDPFEYSVMSGPNVNSALWKLALALIFKLVITVFTFGIKVPAGLFIPSMAIGAIIGRLIGVGFEQLVVHNPDIWLFNGICESSDKCVITPGLYAMVGAAAALGGVTRMTVSLVVIMFELTGGLEYIVPMMVAAMTSKWVA
;
A
#
# COMPACT_ATOMS: atom_id res chain seq x y z
N PHE A 1 14.46 10.03 10.92
CA PHE A 1 15.61 9.70 10.05
C PHE A 1 15.83 10.73 8.94
N ASN A 2 14.81 11.07 8.13
CA ASN A 2 14.90 12.07 7.05
C ASN A 2 15.59 13.40 7.44
N ILE A 3 15.25 13.96 8.61
CA ILE A 3 15.86 15.23 9.09
C ILE A 3 17.36 15.08 9.38
N MET A 4 17.76 13.94 9.95
CA MET A 4 19.16 13.64 10.26
C MET A 4 19.96 13.47 8.96
N TRP A 5 19.40 12.77 7.97
CA TRP A 5 20.02 12.61 6.65
C TRP A 5 20.16 13.95 5.92
N CYS A 6 19.12 14.79 5.95
CA CYS A 6 19.18 16.15 5.40
C CYS A 6 20.24 17.02 6.10
N ARG A 7 20.41 16.87 7.42
CA ARG A 7 21.47 17.58 8.17
C ARG A 7 22.85 17.08 7.76
N TYR A 8 23.04 15.76 7.66
CA TYR A 8 24.28 15.15 7.20
C TYR A 8 24.67 15.60 5.79
N ARG A 9 23.69 15.69 4.86
CA ARG A 9 23.90 16.18 3.50
C ARG A 9 24.34 17.65 3.44
N LYS A 10 23.92 18.48 4.41
CA LYS A 10 24.35 19.88 4.53
C LYS A 10 25.77 20.02 5.09
N THR A 11 26.22 19.11 5.96
CA THR A 11 27.55 19.19 6.60
C THR A 11 28.62 18.38 5.87
N SER A 12 28.25 17.45 5.00
CA SER A 12 29.17 16.58 4.25
C SER A 12 29.48 17.10 2.84
N ARG A 13 30.57 16.59 2.23
CA ARG A 13 30.99 16.92 0.85
C ARG A 13 29.96 16.54 -0.24
N LEU A 14 28.95 15.73 0.10
CA LEU A 14 27.85 15.40 -0.82
C LEU A 14 27.10 16.65 -1.32
N GLY A 15 27.04 17.72 -0.52
CA GLY A 15 26.41 18.99 -0.93
C GLY A 15 27.12 19.71 -2.10
N SER A 16 28.41 19.45 -2.31
CA SER A 16 29.25 20.10 -3.33
C SER A 16 29.06 19.51 -4.74
N TYR A 17 28.62 18.25 -4.86
CA TYR A 17 28.44 17.56 -6.15
C TYR A 17 27.03 17.00 -6.32
N PRO A 18 26.00 17.86 -6.48
CA PRO A 18 24.62 17.43 -6.49
C PRO A 18 24.24 16.55 -7.68
N ILE A 19 24.87 16.74 -8.85
CA ILE A 19 24.57 15.93 -10.04
C ILE A 19 25.09 14.49 -9.87
N LEU A 20 26.29 14.33 -9.31
CA LEU A 20 26.89 13.01 -9.09
C LEU A 20 26.13 12.24 -8.00
N GLU A 21 25.63 12.93 -6.98
CA GLU A 21 24.74 12.33 -5.99
C GLU A 21 23.45 11.79 -6.62
N VAL A 22 22.77 12.58 -7.46
CA VAL A 22 21.55 12.14 -8.15
C VAL A 22 21.84 10.92 -9.00
N LEU A 23 22.88 10.95 -9.83
CA LEU A 23 23.27 9.84 -10.70
C LEU A 23 23.61 8.56 -9.91
N GLY A 24 24.30 8.71 -8.77
CA GLY A 24 24.63 7.58 -7.90
C GLY A 24 23.38 6.96 -7.28
N VAL A 25 22.48 7.79 -6.73
CA VAL A 25 21.24 7.31 -6.11
C VAL A 25 20.31 6.68 -7.15
N THR A 26 20.18 7.25 -8.34
CA THR A 26 19.34 6.66 -9.41
C THR A 26 19.92 5.35 -9.91
N PHE A 27 21.23 5.24 -10.08
CA PHE A 27 21.89 4.00 -10.48
C PHE A 27 21.70 2.90 -9.44
N ILE A 28 21.94 3.18 -8.16
CA ILE A 28 21.74 2.22 -7.07
C ILE A 28 20.26 1.81 -7.00
N THR A 29 19.34 2.77 -7.10
CA THR A 29 17.90 2.51 -7.08
C THR A 29 17.48 1.61 -8.25
N ALA A 30 18.01 1.83 -9.45
CA ALA A 30 17.72 1.02 -10.63
C ALA A 30 18.22 -0.43 -10.46
N VAL A 31 19.46 -0.60 -10.00
CA VAL A 31 20.06 -1.93 -9.76
C VAL A 31 19.27 -2.70 -8.70
N LEU A 32 18.90 -2.04 -7.60
CA LEU A 32 18.15 -2.67 -6.51
C LEU A 32 16.67 -2.94 -6.85
N SER A 33 16.06 -2.12 -7.71
CA SER A 33 14.63 -2.25 -8.07
C SER A 33 14.39 -3.23 -9.22
N PHE A 34 15.41 -3.55 -10.02
CA PHE A 34 15.33 -4.49 -11.14
C PHE A 34 14.89 -5.93 -10.75
N PRO A 35 15.39 -6.55 -9.67
CA PRO A 35 15.06 -7.94 -9.35
C PRO A 35 13.63 -8.16 -8.86
N ASN A 36 12.94 -7.14 -8.34
CA ASN A 36 11.57 -7.29 -7.83
C ASN A 36 10.54 -6.62 -8.75
N GLN A 37 9.57 -7.41 -9.20
CA GLN A 37 8.52 -6.98 -10.13
C GLN A 37 7.70 -5.80 -9.59
N TYR A 38 7.37 -5.79 -8.29
CA TYR A 38 6.58 -4.72 -7.67
C TYR A 38 7.37 -3.41 -7.49
N THR A 39 8.70 -3.49 -7.34
CA THR A 39 9.54 -2.28 -7.28
C THR A 39 9.82 -1.70 -8.65
N ARG A 40 9.81 -2.54 -9.70
CA ARG A 40 9.97 -2.14 -11.10
C ARG A 40 8.75 -1.40 -11.67
N MET A 41 7.55 -1.71 -11.17
CA MET A 41 6.30 -1.10 -11.64
C MET A 41 6.20 0.40 -11.31
N ASN A 42 5.46 1.12 -12.16
CA ASN A 42 5.15 2.54 -11.93
C ASN A 42 4.33 2.69 -10.65
N SER A 43 4.64 3.70 -9.83
CA SER A 43 4.01 3.84 -8.51
C SER A 43 2.48 4.06 -8.59
N SER A 44 1.99 4.73 -9.64
CA SER A 44 0.55 4.93 -9.87
C SER A 44 -0.17 3.62 -10.21
N GLU A 45 0.45 2.79 -11.04
CA GLU A 45 -0.05 1.47 -11.43
C GLU A 45 -0.03 0.52 -10.24
N LEU A 46 1.04 0.55 -9.44
CA LEU A 46 1.14 -0.20 -8.19
C LEU A 46 0.02 0.18 -7.21
N ILE A 47 -0.28 1.48 -7.03
CA ILE A 47 -1.36 1.93 -6.15
C ILE A 47 -2.72 1.43 -6.68
N ARG A 48 -2.98 1.53 -7.99
CA ARG A 48 -4.20 0.99 -8.60
C ARG A 48 -4.36 -0.49 -8.34
N MET A 49 -3.28 -1.25 -8.53
CA MET A 49 -3.24 -2.69 -8.26
C MET A 49 -3.53 -3.01 -6.79
N LEU A 50 -2.97 -2.26 -5.85
CA LEU A 50 -3.17 -2.47 -4.41
C LEU A 50 -4.60 -2.12 -3.93
N VAL A 51 -5.20 -1.09 -4.53
CA VAL A 51 -6.56 -0.62 -4.20
C VAL A 51 -7.64 -1.44 -4.91
N SER A 52 -7.28 -2.15 -5.98
CA SER A 52 -8.23 -2.97 -6.75
C SER A 52 -8.98 -3.98 -5.85
N ARG A 53 -10.27 -4.15 -6.16
CA ARG A 53 -11.15 -5.13 -5.48
C ARG A 53 -11.04 -6.53 -6.09
N CYS A 54 -10.03 -6.80 -6.91
CA CYS A 54 -9.84 -8.05 -7.65
C CYS A 54 -11.09 -8.43 -8.47
N GLY A 55 -11.25 -7.83 -9.64
CA GLY A 55 -12.32 -8.14 -10.58
C GLY A 55 -12.09 -9.45 -11.36
N PRO A 56 -13.10 -9.98 -12.05
CA PRO A 56 -13.02 -11.24 -12.81
C PRO A 56 -12.05 -11.20 -14.00
N GLU A 57 -11.60 -10.01 -14.40
CA GLU A 57 -10.65 -9.76 -15.50
C GLU A 57 -9.22 -9.45 -15.00
N ASP A 58 -8.98 -9.44 -13.68
CA ASP A 58 -7.69 -9.08 -13.10
C ASP A 58 -6.77 -10.31 -12.91
N ASP A 59 -5.94 -10.64 -13.90
CA ASP A 59 -4.90 -11.69 -13.83
C ASP A 59 -3.67 -11.24 -13.01
N ILE A 60 -3.87 -10.97 -11.72
CA ILE A 60 -2.84 -10.43 -10.83
C ILE A 60 -2.49 -11.50 -9.78
N GLU A 61 -1.20 -11.74 -9.51
CA GLU A 61 -0.75 -12.70 -8.46
C GLU A 61 -1.36 -12.39 -7.07
N LEU A 62 -1.71 -11.12 -6.81
CA LEU A 62 -2.36 -10.65 -5.58
C LEU A 62 -3.86 -10.99 -5.49
N CYS A 63 -4.45 -11.36 -6.62
CA CYS A 63 -5.87 -11.63 -6.81
C CYS A 63 -6.12 -13.09 -7.18
N ASP A 64 -5.15 -13.97 -6.93
CA ASP A 64 -5.27 -15.42 -7.09
C ASP A 64 -6.14 -16.00 -5.95
N TYR A 65 -7.43 -15.74 -6.03
CA TYR A 65 -8.44 -16.29 -5.14
C TYR A 65 -9.26 -17.34 -5.89
N HIS A 66 -9.60 -18.44 -5.21
CA HIS A 66 -10.39 -19.50 -5.84
C HIS A 66 -11.83 -19.02 -6.06
N ARG A 67 -12.19 -18.69 -7.31
CA ARG A 67 -13.53 -18.21 -7.67
C ARG A 67 -14.48 -19.39 -7.92
N ASN A 68 -15.62 -19.37 -7.24
CA ASN A 68 -16.76 -20.21 -7.62
C ASN A 68 -17.48 -19.57 -8.82
N PRO A 69 -17.47 -20.18 -10.02
CA PRO A 69 -18.08 -19.58 -11.23
C PRO A 69 -19.62 -19.53 -11.20
N ASN A 70 -20.24 -20.10 -10.16
CA ASN A 70 -21.69 -20.15 -9.97
C ASN A 70 -22.26 -18.98 -9.14
N LEU A 71 -21.42 -18.08 -8.62
CA LEU A 71 -21.90 -16.88 -7.93
C LEU A 71 -22.29 -15.80 -8.96
N THR A 72 -23.48 -15.22 -8.78
CA THR A 72 -24.07 -14.21 -9.67
C THR A 72 -23.38 -12.86 -9.63
N ASP A 73 -22.63 -12.58 -8.55
CA ASP A 73 -21.89 -11.34 -8.37
C ASP A 73 -20.37 -11.61 -8.46
N PRO A 74 -19.66 -11.09 -9.48
CA PRO A 74 -18.22 -11.30 -9.65
C PRO A 74 -17.34 -10.61 -8.59
N PHE A 75 -17.97 -9.86 -7.68
CA PHE A 75 -17.39 -9.19 -6.51
C PHE A 75 -17.74 -9.88 -5.18
N GLU A 76 -18.55 -10.94 -5.21
CA GLU A 76 -18.97 -11.68 -4.01
C GLU A 76 -17.90 -12.73 -3.68
N TYR A 77 -16.92 -12.24 -2.91
CA TYR A 77 -16.01 -12.92 -1.98
C TYR A 77 -15.53 -14.33 -2.35
N SER A 78 -14.35 -14.42 -2.96
CA SER A 78 -13.55 -15.64 -2.96
C SER A 78 -12.52 -15.53 -1.83
N VAL A 79 -12.65 -16.40 -0.84
CA VAL A 79 -12.02 -16.21 0.48
C VAL A 79 -10.77 -17.08 0.65
N MET A 80 -10.68 -18.15 -0.15
CA MET A 80 -9.54 -19.07 -0.11
C MET A 80 -8.45 -18.58 -1.07
N SER A 81 -7.39 -18.02 -0.49
CA SER A 81 -6.21 -17.58 -1.24
C SER A 81 -5.49 -18.76 -1.87
N GLY A 82 -5.17 -18.65 -3.15
CA GLY A 82 -4.30 -19.57 -3.86
C GLY A 82 -2.85 -19.50 -3.36
N PRO A 83 -2.01 -20.49 -3.72
CA PRO A 83 -0.62 -20.55 -3.29
C PRO A 83 0.21 -19.35 -3.77
N ASN A 84 -0.23 -18.67 -4.84
CA ASN A 84 0.49 -17.53 -5.40
C ASN A 84 0.38 -16.28 -4.52
N VAL A 85 -0.69 -16.13 -3.73
CA VAL A 85 -0.91 -14.98 -2.84
C VAL A 85 0.21 -14.88 -1.80
N ASN A 86 0.60 -15.99 -1.17
CA ASN A 86 1.68 -15.99 -0.18
C ASN A 86 3.02 -15.56 -0.78
N SER A 87 3.30 -16.00 -2.01
CA SER A 87 4.52 -15.60 -2.74
C SER A 87 4.48 -14.10 -3.09
N ALA A 88 3.32 -13.59 -3.46
CA ALA A 88 3.09 -12.19 -3.80
C ALA A 88 3.21 -11.27 -2.57
N LEU A 89 2.65 -11.68 -1.43
CA LEU A 89 2.78 -10.98 -0.14
C LEU A 89 4.24 -10.86 0.28
N TRP A 90 5.04 -11.92 0.13
CA TRP A 90 6.47 -11.88 0.42
C TRP A 90 7.21 -10.89 -0.48
N LYS A 91 6.97 -10.94 -1.80
CA LYS A 91 7.54 -9.98 -2.77
C LYS A 91 7.13 -8.52 -2.47
N LEU A 92 5.89 -8.30 -2.01
CA LEU A 92 5.38 -6.98 -1.57
C LEU A 92 6.02 -6.51 -0.26
N ALA A 93 6.18 -7.38 0.73
CA ALA A 93 6.84 -7.06 1.99
C ALA A 93 8.31 -6.66 1.76
N LEU A 94 9.00 -7.37 0.87
CA LEU A 94 10.34 -6.99 0.43
C LEU A 94 10.30 -5.63 -0.30
N ALA A 95 9.35 -5.41 -1.21
CA ALA A 95 9.17 -4.12 -1.89
C ALA A 95 8.93 -2.94 -0.93
N LEU A 96 8.19 -3.17 0.16
CA LEU A 96 7.92 -2.19 1.21
C LEU A 96 9.22 -1.71 1.87
N ILE A 97 10.06 -2.66 2.29
CA ILE A 97 11.34 -2.36 2.94
C ILE A 97 12.23 -1.56 1.96
N PHE A 98 12.35 -2.01 0.72
CA PHE A 98 13.13 -1.30 -0.30
C PHE A 98 12.60 0.12 -0.56
N LYS A 99 11.28 0.30 -0.76
CA LYS A 99 10.70 1.62 -0.98
C LYS A 99 10.86 2.54 0.24
N LEU A 100 10.72 2.04 1.47
CA LEU A 100 10.99 2.83 2.68
C LEU A 100 12.43 3.33 2.72
N VAL A 101 13.40 2.47 2.42
CA VAL A 101 14.83 2.84 2.42
C VAL A 101 15.14 3.84 1.30
N ILE A 102 14.70 3.56 0.07
CA ILE A 102 14.95 4.42 -1.10
C ILE A 102 14.31 5.80 -0.89
N THR A 103 13.08 5.86 -0.36
CA THR A 103 12.38 7.13 -0.14
C THR A 103 13.14 8.05 0.83
N VAL A 104 13.72 7.50 1.89
CA VAL A 104 14.59 8.24 2.83
C VAL A 104 15.81 8.84 2.11
N PHE A 105 16.48 8.06 1.26
CA PHE A 105 17.67 8.54 0.54
C PHE A 105 17.34 9.56 -0.56
N THR A 106 16.22 9.37 -1.26
CA THR A 106 15.76 10.30 -2.30
C THR A 106 15.24 11.61 -1.71
N PHE A 107 14.81 11.62 -0.45
CA PHE A 107 14.33 12.82 0.19
C PHE A 107 15.45 13.84 0.36
N GLY A 108 15.23 15.06 -0.13
CA GLY A 108 16.18 16.18 -0.03
C GLY A 108 17.31 16.17 -1.04
N ILE A 109 17.22 15.37 -2.11
CA ILE A 109 18.07 15.52 -3.29
C ILE A 109 17.73 16.85 -3.99
N LYS A 110 18.69 17.49 -4.66
CA LYS A 110 18.47 18.76 -5.41
C LYS A 110 17.69 18.56 -6.72
N VAL A 111 16.54 17.89 -6.64
CA VAL A 111 15.60 17.64 -7.74
C VAL A 111 14.19 17.99 -7.26
N PRO A 112 13.36 18.71 -8.04
CA PRO A 112 11.97 18.94 -7.69
C PRO A 112 11.20 17.61 -7.71
N ALA A 113 11.00 17.01 -6.54
CA ALA A 113 10.28 15.75 -6.38
C ALA A 113 9.28 15.85 -5.22
N GLY A 114 8.09 15.29 -5.42
CA GLY A 114 7.05 15.21 -4.40
C GLY A 114 7.17 13.95 -3.55
N LEU A 115 6.94 14.07 -2.24
CA LEU A 115 6.84 12.93 -1.33
C LEU A 115 5.45 12.27 -1.28
N PHE A 116 4.47 12.86 -1.96
CA PHE A 116 3.08 12.43 -1.88
C PHE A 116 2.90 10.99 -2.41
N ILE A 117 3.17 10.76 -3.71
CA ILE A 117 3.01 9.45 -4.35
C ILE A 117 3.77 8.31 -3.64
N PRO A 118 5.07 8.45 -3.28
CA PRO A 118 5.78 7.36 -2.61
C PRO A 118 5.21 7.05 -1.22
N SER A 119 4.77 8.07 -0.47
CA SER A 119 4.15 7.86 0.84
C SER A 119 2.79 7.17 0.72
N MET A 120 2.01 7.51 -0.32
CA MET A 120 0.76 6.81 -0.67
C MET A 120 1.00 5.33 -0.94
N ALA A 121 2.01 5.01 -1.77
CA ALA A 121 2.34 3.64 -2.15
C ALA A 121 2.79 2.80 -0.94
N ILE A 122 3.63 3.35 -0.07
CA ILE A 122 4.07 2.68 1.16
C ILE A 122 2.87 2.37 2.06
N GLY A 123 1.99 3.34 2.28
CA GLY A 123 0.77 3.14 3.06
C GLY A 123 -0.18 2.11 2.44
N ALA A 124 -0.33 2.13 1.12
CA ALA A 124 -1.15 1.16 0.39
C ALA A 124 -0.62 -0.27 0.53
N ILE A 125 0.70 -0.46 0.44
CA ILE A 125 1.33 -1.78 0.59
C ILE A 125 1.09 -2.30 2.02
N ILE A 126 1.32 -1.48 3.04
CA ILE A 126 1.09 -1.87 4.44
C ILE A 126 -0.39 -2.22 4.65
N GLY A 127 -1.29 -1.37 4.15
CA GLY A 127 -2.73 -1.61 4.24
C GLY A 127 -3.13 -2.93 3.57
N ARG A 128 -2.61 -3.21 2.37
CA ARG A 128 -2.91 -4.45 1.65
C ARG A 128 -2.37 -5.68 2.37
N LEU A 129 -1.14 -5.63 2.90
CA LEU A 129 -0.54 -6.71 3.68
C LEU A 129 -1.38 -7.03 4.92
N ILE A 130 -1.84 -6.00 5.64
CA ILE A 130 -2.72 -6.18 6.82
C ILE A 130 -4.08 -6.71 6.40
N GLY A 131 -4.67 -6.20 5.31
CA GLY A 131 -5.98 -6.64 4.83
C GLY A 131 -6.01 -8.11 4.45
N VAL A 132 -5.04 -8.56 3.63
CA VAL A 132 -4.93 -9.97 3.24
C VAL A 132 -4.54 -10.85 4.44
N GLY A 133 -3.63 -10.38 5.30
CA GLY A 133 -3.26 -11.12 6.51
C GLY A 133 -4.43 -11.31 7.48
N PHE A 134 -5.27 -10.28 7.65
CA PHE A 134 -6.47 -10.33 8.48
C PHE A 134 -7.53 -11.25 7.88
N GLU A 135 -7.74 -11.15 6.56
CA GLU A 135 -8.61 -12.07 5.82
C GLU A 135 -8.19 -13.53 6.05
N GLN A 136 -6.93 -13.88 5.82
CA GLN A 136 -6.44 -15.25 6.02
C GLN A 136 -6.54 -15.73 7.47
N LEU A 137 -6.33 -14.83 8.44
CA LEU A 137 -6.43 -15.16 9.86
C LEU A 137 -7.87 -15.52 10.26
N VAL A 138 -8.85 -14.74 9.79
CA VAL A 138 -10.28 -14.95 10.07
C VAL A 138 -10.76 -16.26 9.43
N VAL A 139 -10.30 -16.56 8.23
CA VAL A 139 -10.65 -17.80 7.51
C VAL A 139 -10.10 -19.03 8.18
N HIS A 140 -8.88 -18.96 8.72
CA HIS A 140 -8.26 -20.09 9.38
C HIS A 140 -8.85 -20.37 10.77
N ASN A 141 -9.41 -19.36 11.46
CA ASN A 141 -9.95 -19.49 12.82
C ASN A 141 -11.38 -18.93 12.94
N PRO A 142 -12.38 -19.58 12.31
CA PRO A 142 -13.76 -19.12 12.35
C PRO A 142 -14.41 -19.23 13.75
N ASP A 143 -13.89 -20.12 14.60
CA ASP A 143 -14.49 -20.48 15.90
C ASP A 143 -14.22 -19.46 17.02
N ILE A 144 -13.44 -18.40 16.76
CA ILE A 144 -13.14 -17.38 17.76
C ILE A 144 -14.39 -16.50 17.95
N TRP A 145 -14.77 -16.28 19.22
CA TRP A 145 -15.94 -15.47 19.62
C TRP A 145 -16.04 -14.07 18.99
N LEU A 146 -14.92 -13.51 18.52
CA LEU A 146 -14.77 -12.16 17.96
C LEU A 146 -14.94 -12.16 16.43
N PHE A 147 -14.75 -13.31 15.79
CA PHE A 147 -14.90 -13.51 14.35
C PHE A 147 -16.20 -14.22 14.00
N ASN A 148 -16.92 -14.70 15.01
CA ASN A 148 -18.23 -15.32 14.87
C ASN A 148 -19.23 -14.31 14.28
N GLY A 149 -19.70 -14.58 13.05
CA GLY A 149 -20.63 -13.72 12.30
C GLY A 149 -19.99 -12.72 11.31
N ILE A 150 -18.65 -12.66 11.18
CA ILE A 150 -17.98 -11.83 10.15
C ILE A 150 -18.00 -12.52 8.77
N CYS A 151 -17.88 -13.85 8.77
CA CYS A 151 -18.11 -14.67 7.60
C CYS A 151 -19.38 -15.51 7.83
N GLU A 152 -20.35 -15.42 6.92
CA GLU A 152 -21.59 -16.21 6.99
C GLU A 152 -21.34 -17.66 6.52
N SER A 153 -20.31 -17.87 5.69
CA SER A 153 -19.83 -19.18 5.23
C SER A 153 -18.37 -19.07 4.77
N SER A 154 -17.67 -20.21 4.61
CA SER A 154 -16.29 -20.24 4.08
C SER A 154 -16.14 -19.55 2.71
N ASP A 155 -17.24 -19.39 1.98
CA ASP A 155 -17.29 -18.76 0.65
C ASP A 155 -17.87 -17.33 0.67
N LYS A 156 -18.25 -16.77 1.83
CA LYS A 156 -18.85 -15.43 1.93
C LYS A 156 -18.34 -14.67 3.14
N CYS A 157 -17.31 -13.84 2.95
CA CYS A 157 -16.76 -13.01 4.01
C CYS A 157 -16.59 -11.55 3.59
N VAL A 158 -17.07 -10.60 4.40
CA VAL A 158 -17.22 -9.16 4.03
C VAL A 158 -15.88 -8.38 4.02
N ILE A 159 -14.73 -9.06 4.00
CA ILE A 159 -13.41 -8.42 4.10
C ILE A 159 -12.89 -8.07 2.70
N THR A 160 -12.74 -6.78 2.41
CA THR A 160 -12.16 -6.30 1.15
C THR A 160 -10.72 -5.79 1.38
N PRO A 161 -9.67 -6.52 0.97
CA PRO A 161 -8.28 -6.11 1.22
C PRO A 161 -7.90 -4.81 0.50
N GLY A 162 -8.57 -4.47 -0.60
CA GLY A 162 -8.41 -3.18 -1.28
C GLY A 162 -8.82 -1.98 -0.43
N LEU A 163 -9.81 -2.14 0.46
CA LEU A 163 -10.23 -1.09 1.39
C LEU A 163 -9.14 -0.81 2.44
N TYR A 164 -8.52 -1.86 2.96
CA TYR A 164 -7.41 -1.71 3.90
C TYR A 164 -6.21 -1.01 3.24
N ALA A 165 -5.93 -1.30 1.96
CA ALA A 165 -4.92 -0.58 1.19
C ALA A 165 -5.24 0.92 1.08
N MET A 166 -6.50 1.29 0.81
CA MET A 166 -6.91 2.71 0.76
C MET A 166 -6.76 3.41 2.10
N VAL A 167 -7.21 2.79 3.19
CA VAL A 167 -7.10 3.33 4.55
C VAL A 167 -5.63 3.50 4.95
N GLY A 168 -4.79 2.50 4.67
CA GLY A 168 -3.35 2.58 4.93
C GLY A 168 -2.65 3.70 4.13
N ALA A 169 -3.02 3.86 2.86
CA ALA A 169 -2.54 4.95 2.01
C ALA A 169 -2.93 6.32 2.57
N ALA A 170 -4.19 6.48 2.99
CA ALA A 170 -4.69 7.73 3.57
C ALA A 170 -4.04 8.05 4.92
N ALA A 171 -3.84 7.05 5.78
CA ALA A 171 -3.15 7.20 7.06
C ALA A 171 -1.69 7.66 6.85
N ALA A 172 -0.92 6.94 6.02
CA ALA A 172 0.50 7.28 5.78
C ALA A 172 0.67 8.69 5.21
N LEU A 173 -0.18 9.07 4.25
CA LEU A 173 -0.15 10.41 3.69
C LEU A 173 -0.61 11.49 4.68
N GLY A 174 -1.66 11.21 5.47
CA GLY A 174 -2.16 12.09 6.51
C GLY A 174 -1.09 12.39 7.56
N GLY A 175 -0.31 11.39 7.96
CA GLY A 175 0.84 11.56 8.87
C GLY A 175 1.98 12.39 8.26
N VAL A 176 2.34 12.14 6.99
CA VAL A 176 3.48 12.83 6.34
C VAL A 176 3.14 14.27 5.94
N THR A 177 1.95 14.50 5.39
CA THR A 177 1.57 15.80 4.81
C THR A 177 0.73 16.67 5.74
N ARG A 178 0.16 16.10 6.81
CA ARG A 178 -0.81 16.74 7.72
C ARG A 178 -2.06 17.29 7.01
N MET A 179 -2.29 16.95 5.73
CA MET A 179 -3.51 17.25 4.98
C MET A 179 -4.57 16.18 5.27
N THR A 180 -5.66 16.55 5.95
CA THR A 180 -6.68 15.58 6.38
C THR A 180 -7.93 15.59 5.50
N VAL A 181 -8.50 16.75 5.20
CA VAL A 181 -9.78 16.85 4.47
C VAL A 181 -9.58 16.69 2.96
N SER A 182 -8.67 17.47 2.36
CA SER A 182 -8.44 17.45 0.90
C SER A 182 -8.01 16.07 0.39
N LEU A 183 -7.21 15.35 1.18
CA LEU A 183 -6.75 14.02 0.83
C LEU A 183 -7.88 13.01 0.76
N VAL A 184 -8.78 13.02 1.75
CA VAL A 184 -9.91 12.09 1.80
C VAL A 184 -10.86 12.34 0.65
N VAL A 185 -11.07 13.61 0.27
CA VAL A 185 -11.85 13.97 -0.91
C VAL A 185 -11.21 13.42 -2.20
N ILE A 186 -9.89 13.59 -2.39
CA ILE A 186 -9.20 13.02 -3.56
C ILE A 186 -9.37 11.51 -3.61
N MET A 187 -9.19 10.81 -2.48
CA MET A 187 -9.32 9.36 -2.45
C MET A 187 -10.76 8.90 -2.65
N PHE A 188 -11.74 9.67 -2.16
CA PHE A 188 -13.17 9.45 -2.41
C PHE A 188 -13.48 9.56 -3.91
N GLU A 189 -13.06 10.64 -4.56
CA GLU A 189 -13.25 10.84 -6.00
C GLU A 189 -12.65 9.70 -6.83
N LEU A 190 -11.52 9.15 -6.39
CA LEU A 190 -10.86 8.01 -7.04
C LEU A 190 -11.54 6.65 -6.77
N THR A 191 -12.28 6.51 -5.67
CA THR A 191 -12.87 5.24 -5.22
C THR A 191 -14.36 5.11 -5.53
N GLY A 192 -15.08 6.24 -5.65
CA GLY A 192 -16.50 6.28 -6.03
C GLY A 192 -17.49 5.76 -4.99
N GLY A 193 -17.05 5.39 -3.78
CA GLY A 193 -17.90 4.84 -2.71
C GLY A 193 -18.07 5.80 -1.53
N LEU A 194 -19.29 6.31 -1.31
CA LEU A 194 -19.61 7.24 -0.22
C LEU A 194 -19.49 6.61 1.17
N GLU A 195 -19.70 5.30 1.29
CA GLU A 195 -19.75 4.58 2.57
C GLU A 195 -18.40 4.52 3.29
N TYR A 196 -17.29 4.63 2.56
CA TYR A 196 -15.94 4.46 3.11
C TYR A 196 -15.27 5.79 3.52
N ILE A 197 -15.97 6.92 3.40
CA ILE A 197 -15.42 8.24 3.72
C ILE A 197 -15.13 8.37 5.22
N VAL A 198 -16.08 7.96 6.08
CA VAL A 198 -15.97 8.10 7.54
C VAL A 198 -14.75 7.36 8.11
N PRO A 199 -14.54 6.05 7.84
CA PRO A 199 -13.37 5.34 8.38
C PRO A 199 -12.04 5.90 7.86
N MET A 200 -12.00 6.39 6.62
CA MET A 200 -10.82 7.05 6.05
C MET A 200 -10.48 8.37 6.76
N MET A 201 -11.50 9.19 7.08
CA MET A 201 -11.28 10.42 7.87
C MET A 201 -10.76 10.10 9.26
N VAL A 202 -11.33 9.10 9.95
CA VAL A 202 -10.88 8.69 11.28
C VAL A 202 -9.43 8.21 11.24
N ALA A 203 -9.05 7.40 10.25
CA ALA A 203 -7.67 6.93 10.07
C ALA A 203 -6.69 8.08 9.78
N ALA A 204 -7.05 9.02 8.90
CA ALA A 204 -6.19 10.18 8.60
C ALA A 204 -6.06 11.13 9.80
N MET A 205 -7.14 11.36 10.54
CA MET A 205 -7.10 12.17 11.76
C MET A 205 -6.24 11.51 12.83
N THR A 206 -6.48 10.24 13.17
CA THR A 206 -5.68 9.52 14.16
C THR A 206 -4.20 9.48 13.79
N SER A 207 -3.86 9.25 12.51
CA SER A 207 -2.47 9.35 12.06
C SER A 207 -1.87 10.74 12.25
N LYS A 208 -2.63 11.81 12.01
CA LYS A 208 -2.16 13.18 12.25
C LYS A 208 -1.97 13.48 13.73
N TRP A 209 -2.81 12.92 14.60
CA TRP A 209 -2.69 13.09 16.06
C TRP A 209 -1.46 12.38 16.63
N VAL A 210 -1.10 11.22 16.07
CA VAL A 210 0.06 10.42 16.51
C VAL A 210 1.39 10.96 15.95
N ALA A 211 1.37 11.62 14.78
CA ALA A 211 2.55 12.12 14.07
C ALA A 211 2.93 13.57 14.39
#